data_AF-A0A4W3H0Q9-F1
#
_entry.id   AF-A0A4W3H0Q9-F1
#
_cell.length_a   1.000
_cell.length_b   1.000
_cell.length_c   1.000
_cell.angle_alpha   90.00
_cell.angle_beta   90.00
_cell.angle_gamma   90.00
#
_symmetry.space_group_name_H-M   'P 1'
#
loop_
_entity.id
_entity.type
_entity.pdbx_description
1 polymer ?
#
loop_
_entity_poly.entity_id
_entity_poly.type
_entity_poly.pdbx_seq_one_letter_code
_entity_poly.pdbx_strand_id
1 'polypeptide(L)'
;MRKSTKVTAFCPLTKLLKSTRYREPHEGFIPFPRNVYQSNTSVRLFQDQVKSSIASLTQRKETALKTEAKQREKISQVKEQVKSVQTHVKAEFAKMHQRLTDREQRVMGDLRQREEEILKRMETTLREIQGKLESVEQELSELQTQMGKDALTFLQEESAANRRYGMTFTKYPRIEPTNHPQGAVSLYNVMGSCFRVSDEGFDLSVCEAELPVAKYQWPLKNTVWREIIDSVSPGTRLPFSP
;
A
#
# COMPACT_ATOMS: atom_id res chain seq x y z
N MET A 1 5.64 -115.35 2.65
CA MET A 1 5.98 -113.95 3.03
C MET A 1 4.70 -113.19 3.37
N ARG A 2 4.60 -112.56 4.55
CA ARG A 2 3.42 -111.77 4.93
C ARG A 2 3.44 -110.42 4.20
N LYS A 3 2.35 -110.08 3.50
CA LYS A 3 2.19 -108.76 2.87
C LYS A 3 1.93 -107.72 3.96
N SER A 4 2.69 -106.63 3.97
CA SER A 4 2.44 -105.48 4.84
C SER A 4 2.17 -104.27 3.96
N THR A 5 1.03 -103.63 4.18
CA THR A 5 0.58 -102.49 3.39
C THR A 5 0.86 -101.21 4.15
N LYS A 6 1.63 -100.29 3.57
CA LYS A 6 1.84 -98.95 4.11
C LYS A 6 0.63 -98.09 3.75
N VAL A 7 -0.09 -97.62 4.76
CA VAL A 7 -1.20 -96.69 4.60
C VAL A 7 -0.74 -95.32 5.07
N THR A 8 -0.86 -94.30 4.22
CA THR A 8 -0.59 -92.91 4.57
C THR A 8 -1.91 -92.17 4.71
N ALA A 9 -2.10 -91.47 5.82
CA ALA A 9 -3.29 -90.68 6.09
C ALA A 9 -2.95 -89.32 6.67
N PHE A 10 -3.85 -88.35 6.49
CA PHE A 10 -3.69 -87.00 7.01
C PHE A 10 -4.31 -86.89 8.40
N CYS A 11 -3.57 -86.33 9.37
CA CYS A 11 -4.07 -86.05 10.70
C CYS A 11 -4.52 -84.57 10.80
N PRO A 12 -5.83 -84.26 10.94
CA PRO A 12 -6.33 -82.89 10.95
C PRO A 12 -5.80 -82.03 12.10
N LEU A 13 -5.61 -82.64 13.29
CA LEU A 13 -5.13 -81.96 14.49
C LEU A 13 -3.69 -81.48 14.36
N THR A 14 -2.82 -82.31 13.80
CA THR A 14 -1.39 -81.98 13.65
C THR A 14 -1.05 -81.38 12.29
N LYS A 15 -2.00 -81.43 11.33
CA LYS A 15 -1.81 -81.05 9.92
C LYS A 15 -0.61 -81.73 9.24
N LEU A 16 -0.35 -82.98 9.60
CA LEU A 16 0.77 -83.77 9.07
C LEU A 16 0.27 -85.08 8.45
N LEU A 17 0.97 -85.53 7.40
CA LEU A 17 0.80 -86.88 6.85
C LEU A 17 1.51 -87.88 7.77
N LYS A 18 0.78 -88.92 8.19
CA LYS A 18 1.30 -90.01 9.01
C LYS A 18 1.20 -91.31 8.21
N SER A 19 2.28 -92.09 8.17
CA SER A 19 2.28 -93.41 7.55
C SER A 19 2.31 -94.50 8.61
N THR A 20 1.36 -95.43 8.55
CA THR A 20 1.29 -96.61 9.41
C THR A 20 1.37 -97.87 8.55
N ARG A 21 2.18 -98.85 8.96
CA ARG A 21 2.28 -100.15 8.27
C ARG A 21 1.27 -101.11 8.90
N TYR A 22 0.24 -101.49 8.14
CA TYR A 22 -0.70 -102.53 8.57
C TYR A 22 -0.11 -103.91 8.27
N ARG A 23 -0.31 -104.85 9.19
CA ARG A 23 0.01 -106.28 9.03
C ARG A 23 -1.32 -107.02 9.18
N GLU A 24 -1.81 -107.67 8.13
CA GLU A 24 -3.14 -108.29 8.18
C GLU A 24 -3.20 -109.42 9.23
N PRO A 25 -4.19 -109.41 10.15
CA PRO A 25 -4.46 -110.52 11.05
C PRO A 25 -5.42 -111.55 10.42
N HIS A 26 -5.27 -112.82 10.80
CA HIS A 26 -6.26 -113.87 10.53
C HIS A 26 -7.55 -113.56 11.30
N GLU A 27 -8.64 -113.43 10.55
CA GLU A 27 -10.05 -113.35 10.98
C GLU A 27 -10.39 -112.35 12.11
N GLY A 28 -11.10 -111.27 11.76
CA GLY A 28 -11.75 -110.37 12.71
C GLY A 28 -11.67 -108.91 12.29
N PHE A 29 -12.83 -108.34 11.95
CA PHE A 29 -13.00 -106.95 11.52
C PHE A 29 -12.54 -105.97 12.63
N ILE A 30 -11.47 -105.22 12.38
CA ILE A 30 -11.09 -104.07 13.24
C ILE A 30 -11.63 -102.80 12.57
N PRO A 31 -12.46 -101.98 13.24
CA PRO A 31 -12.95 -100.73 12.67
C PRO A 31 -11.76 -99.79 12.41
N PHE A 32 -11.70 -99.20 11.22
CA PHE A 32 -10.83 -98.06 10.96
C PHE A 32 -11.05 -97.02 12.08
N PRO A 33 -9.99 -96.46 12.70
CA PRO A 33 -10.17 -95.43 13.71
C PRO A 33 -10.98 -94.27 13.12
N ARG A 34 -12.10 -93.92 13.78
CA ARG A 34 -13.14 -92.97 13.34
C ARG A 34 -12.65 -91.57 12.94
N ASN A 35 -11.36 -91.28 13.15
CA ASN A 35 -10.75 -89.97 12.91
C ASN A 35 -9.70 -89.97 11.78
N VAL A 36 -9.71 -90.97 10.90
CA VAL A 36 -8.79 -91.05 9.74
C VAL A 36 -9.57 -90.85 8.45
N TYR A 37 -9.54 -89.63 7.90
CA TYR A 37 -10.05 -89.38 6.55
C TYR A 37 -9.15 -90.09 5.53
N GLN A 38 -9.74 -90.77 4.54
CA GLN A 38 -8.98 -91.18 3.35
C GLN A 38 -8.27 -89.96 2.76
N SER A 39 -6.99 -90.11 2.41
CA SER A 39 -6.12 -89.02 1.94
C SER A 39 -6.79 -88.16 0.84
N ASN A 40 -7.54 -88.80 -0.06
CA ASN A 40 -8.24 -88.12 -1.15
C ASN A 40 -9.34 -87.15 -0.68
N THR A 41 -10.11 -87.53 0.35
CA THR A 41 -11.16 -86.68 0.93
C THR A 41 -10.56 -85.47 1.64
N SER A 42 -9.46 -85.66 2.38
CA SER A 42 -8.76 -84.55 3.05
C SER A 42 -8.15 -83.57 2.04
N VAL A 43 -7.56 -84.07 0.95
CA VAL A 43 -6.97 -83.22 -0.10
C VAL A 43 -8.04 -82.32 -0.75
N ARG A 44 -9.23 -82.86 -1.05
CA ARG A 44 -10.33 -82.08 -1.65
C ARG A 44 -10.78 -80.93 -0.73
N LEU A 45 -10.96 -81.18 0.56
CA LEU A 45 -11.35 -80.14 1.54
C LEU A 45 -10.32 -79.02 1.63
N PHE A 46 -9.02 -79.34 1.68
CA PHE A 46 -7.96 -78.32 1.66
C PHE A 46 -7.93 -77.56 0.34
N GLN A 47 -8.10 -78.23 -0.80
CA GLN A 47 -8.15 -77.56 -2.10
C GLN A 47 -9.31 -76.57 -2.16
N ASP A 48 -10.50 -76.92 -1.67
CA ASP A 48 -11.65 -76.03 -1.67
C ASP A 48 -11.46 -74.86 -0.68
N GLN A 49 -10.84 -75.10 0.48
CA GLN A 49 -10.45 -74.03 1.40
C GLN A 49 -9.43 -73.06 0.76
N VAL A 50 -8.43 -73.59 0.04
CA VAL A 50 -7.46 -72.78 -0.69
C VAL A 50 -8.14 -71.97 -1.79
N LYS A 51 -9.05 -72.57 -2.58
CA LYS A 51 -9.83 -71.86 -3.60
C LYS A 51 -10.66 -70.73 -2.99
N SER A 52 -11.36 -70.98 -1.87
CA SER A 52 -12.13 -69.96 -1.16
C SER A 52 -11.23 -68.83 -0.65
N SER A 53 -10.04 -69.16 -0.15
CA SER A 53 -9.06 -68.18 0.31
C SER A 53 -8.52 -67.34 -0.84
N ILE A 54 -8.22 -67.95 -2.00
CA ILE A 54 -7.79 -67.26 -3.22
C ILE A 54 -8.87 -66.29 -3.69
N ALA A 55 -10.14 -66.71 -3.74
CA ALA A 55 -11.24 -65.83 -4.12
C ALA A 55 -11.37 -64.63 -3.19
N SER A 56 -11.36 -64.87 -1.86
CA SER A 56 -11.40 -63.80 -0.86
C SER A 56 -10.21 -62.84 -0.97
N LEU A 57 -8.99 -63.36 -1.14
CA LEU A 57 -7.78 -62.55 -1.31
C LEU A 57 -7.83 -61.72 -2.60
N THR A 58 -8.37 -62.29 -3.68
CA THR A 58 -8.52 -61.60 -4.97
C THR A 58 -9.50 -60.44 -4.85
N GLN A 59 -10.66 -60.65 -4.21
CA GLN A 59 -11.63 -59.60 -3.94
C GLN A 59 -11.04 -58.48 -3.07
N ARG A 60 -10.34 -58.82 -1.97
CA ARG A 60 -9.68 -57.81 -1.12
C ARG A 60 -8.64 -57.00 -1.90
N LYS A 61 -7.83 -57.65 -2.74
CA LYS A 61 -6.85 -56.97 -3.59
C LYS A 61 -7.53 -55.97 -4.54
N GLU A 62 -8.62 -56.36 -5.19
CA GLU A 62 -9.38 -55.46 -6.07
C GLU A 62 -9.94 -54.25 -5.32
N THR A 63 -10.53 -54.47 -4.14
CA THR A 63 -11.03 -53.36 -3.31
C THR A 63 -9.91 -52.42 -2.87
N ALA A 64 -8.76 -52.96 -2.46
CA ALA A 64 -7.59 -52.18 -2.06
C ALA A 64 -7.08 -51.32 -3.22
N LEU A 65 -6.93 -51.90 -4.42
CA LEU A 65 -6.50 -51.17 -5.63
C LEU A 65 -7.46 -50.03 -5.99
N LYS A 66 -8.78 -50.27 -5.91
CA LYS A 66 -9.79 -49.23 -6.16
C LYS A 66 -9.69 -48.09 -5.15
N THR A 67 -9.53 -48.41 -3.87
CA THR A 67 -9.38 -47.39 -2.82
C THR A 67 -8.05 -46.63 -2.92
N GLU A 68 -6.97 -47.30 -3.31
CA GLU A 68 -5.65 -46.70 -3.54
C GLU A 68 -5.71 -45.70 -4.71
N ALA A 69 -6.34 -46.08 -5.83
CA ALA A 69 -6.53 -45.20 -6.97
C ALA A 69 -7.33 -43.94 -6.59
N LYS A 70 -8.45 -44.12 -5.87
CA LYS A 70 -9.28 -42.99 -5.38
C LYS A 70 -8.50 -42.09 -4.41
N GLN A 71 -7.65 -42.66 -3.56
CA GLN A 71 -6.83 -41.88 -2.65
C GLN A 71 -5.74 -41.09 -3.40
N ARG A 72 -5.10 -41.69 -4.41
CA ARG A 72 -4.14 -40.99 -5.28
C ARG A 72 -4.79 -39.81 -5.99
N GLU A 73 -5.99 -39.99 -6.53
CA GLU A 73 -6.74 -38.92 -7.19
C GLU A 73 -7.02 -37.75 -6.23
N LYS A 74 -7.51 -38.03 -5.01
CA LYS A 74 -7.73 -37.00 -3.98
C LYS A 74 -6.44 -36.25 -3.60
N ILE A 75 -5.32 -36.96 -3.48
CA ILE A 75 -4.02 -36.34 -3.19
C ILE A 75 -3.63 -35.37 -4.32
N SER A 76 -3.83 -35.76 -5.58
CA SER A 76 -3.57 -34.88 -6.73
C SER A 76 -4.49 -33.66 -6.72
N GLN A 77 -5.78 -33.82 -6.44
CA GLN A 77 -6.73 -32.71 -6.35
C GLN A 77 -6.33 -31.69 -5.28
N VAL A 78 -5.95 -32.15 -4.08
CA VAL A 78 -5.50 -31.26 -3.00
C VAL A 78 -4.22 -30.52 -3.39
N LYS A 79 -3.27 -31.19 -4.06
CA LYS A 79 -2.05 -30.53 -4.55
C LYS A 79 -2.35 -29.39 -5.53
N GLU A 80 -3.29 -29.60 -6.46
CA GLU A 80 -3.68 -28.55 -7.41
C GLU A 80 -4.45 -27.41 -6.72
N GLN A 81 -5.32 -27.71 -5.76
CA GLN A 81 -5.98 -26.69 -4.95
C GLN A 81 -4.99 -25.82 -4.18
N VAL A 82 -3.98 -26.43 -3.54
CA VAL A 82 -2.93 -25.69 -2.83
C VAL A 82 -2.18 -24.76 -3.78
N LYS A 83 -1.80 -25.21 -4.97
CA LYS A 83 -1.13 -24.36 -5.98
C LYS A 83 -2.02 -23.19 -6.43
N SER A 84 -3.31 -23.45 -6.63
CA SER A 84 -4.29 -22.42 -7.00
C SER A 84 -4.42 -21.37 -5.91
N VAL A 85 -4.59 -21.79 -4.64
CA VAL A 85 -4.69 -20.87 -3.49
C VAL A 85 -3.39 -20.09 -3.30
N GLN A 86 -2.22 -20.72 -3.44
CA GLN A 86 -0.93 -20.02 -3.36
C GLN A 86 -0.82 -18.93 -4.43
N THR A 87 -1.22 -19.22 -5.66
CA THR A 87 -1.24 -18.24 -6.76
C THR A 87 -2.22 -17.09 -6.45
N HIS A 88 -3.41 -17.41 -5.94
CA HIS A 88 -4.42 -16.42 -5.59
C HIS A 88 -3.95 -15.50 -4.45
N VAL A 89 -3.39 -16.06 -3.37
CA VAL A 89 -2.84 -15.28 -2.25
C VAL A 89 -1.76 -14.33 -2.75
N LYS A 90 -0.81 -14.79 -3.57
CA LYS A 90 0.22 -13.92 -4.16
C LYS A 90 -0.39 -12.77 -4.98
N ALA A 91 -1.42 -13.05 -5.77
CA ALA A 91 -2.10 -12.04 -6.57
C ALA A 91 -2.82 -10.99 -5.70
N GLU A 92 -3.50 -11.41 -4.61
CA GLU A 92 -4.16 -10.48 -3.69
C GLU A 92 -3.15 -9.58 -2.95
N PHE A 93 -2.02 -10.13 -2.50
CA PHE A 93 -0.95 -9.32 -1.92
C PHE A 93 -0.35 -8.34 -2.94
N ALA A 94 -0.14 -8.76 -4.19
CA ALA A 94 0.34 -7.85 -5.24
C ALA A 94 -0.64 -6.68 -5.48
N LYS A 95 -1.96 -6.95 -5.52
CA LYS A 95 -2.99 -5.91 -5.63
C LYS A 95 -2.95 -4.94 -4.45
N MET A 96 -2.74 -5.46 -3.24
CA MET A 96 -2.66 -4.64 -2.04
C MET A 96 -1.42 -3.74 -2.06
N HIS A 97 -0.25 -4.27 -2.41
CA HIS A 97 0.96 -3.47 -2.58
C HIS A 97 0.77 -2.37 -3.62
N GLN A 98 0.16 -2.67 -4.77
CA GLN A 98 -0.12 -1.66 -5.80
C GLN A 98 -1.00 -0.53 -5.24
N ARG A 99 -2.10 -0.86 -4.53
CA ARG A 99 -2.99 0.16 -3.95
C ARG A 99 -2.29 1.05 -2.93
N LEU A 100 -1.36 0.49 -2.15
CA LEU A 100 -0.57 1.25 -1.19
C LEU A 100 0.35 2.24 -1.92
N THR A 101 1.07 1.78 -2.94
CA THR A 101 1.92 2.61 -3.79
C THR A 101 1.12 3.72 -4.47
N ASP A 102 -0.04 3.40 -5.06
CA ASP A 102 -0.90 4.38 -5.73
C ASP A 102 -1.37 5.48 -4.76
N ARG A 103 -1.70 5.08 -3.52
CA ARG A 103 -2.14 6.02 -2.49
C ARG A 103 -0.99 6.91 -2.01
N GLU A 104 0.19 6.35 -1.80
CA GLU A 104 1.40 7.10 -1.46
C GLU A 104 1.71 8.13 -2.55
N GLN A 105 1.77 7.70 -3.81
CA GLN A 105 2.04 8.57 -4.94
C GLN A 105 1.02 9.71 -5.07
N ARG A 106 -0.27 9.43 -4.84
CA ARG A 106 -1.32 10.45 -4.85
C ARG A 106 -1.11 11.49 -3.74
N VAL A 107 -0.86 11.05 -2.51
CA VAL A 107 -0.62 11.96 -1.39
C VAL A 107 0.62 12.83 -1.63
N MET A 108 1.70 12.23 -2.14
CA MET A 108 2.94 12.94 -2.47
C MET A 108 2.78 13.90 -3.66
N GLY A 109 1.91 13.56 -4.62
CA GLY A 109 1.54 14.44 -5.73
C GLY A 109 0.74 15.65 -5.25
N ASP A 110 -0.31 15.41 -4.47
CA ASP A 110 -1.15 16.47 -3.88
C ASP A 110 -0.32 17.43 -3.01
N LEU A 111 0.66 16.92 -2.26
CA LEU A 111 1.57 17.74 -1.44
C LEU A 111 2.44 18.66 -2.31
N ARG A 112 3.07 18.12 -3.35
CA ARG A 112 3.89 18.90 -4.29
C ARG A 112 3.08 19.99 -4.99
N GLN A 113 1.86 19.68 -5.41
CA GLN A 113 0.98 20.67 -6.02
C GLN A 113 0.64 21.79 -5.04
N ARG A 114 0.33 21.47 -3.78
CA ARG A 114 0.03 22.50 -2.77
C ARG A 114 1.21 23.37 -2.44
N GLU A 115 2.40 22.77 -2.34
CA GLU A 115 3.65 23.51 -2.19
C GLU A 115 3.82 24.52 -3.34
N GLU A 116 3.68 24.08 -4.59
CA GLU A 116 3.78 24.95 -5.76
C GLU A 116 2.74 26.09 -5.76
N GLU A 117 1.48 25.79 -5.43
CA GLU A 117 0.41 26.80 -5.33
C GLU A 117 0.67 27.84 -4.22
N ILE A 118 1.26 27.43 -3.10
CA ILE A 118 1.63 28.34 -2.00
C ILE A 118 2.82 29.19 -2.41
N LEU A 119 3.90 28.57 -2.89
CA LEU A 119 5.12 29.25 -3.31
C LEU A 119 4.84 30.27 -4.40
N LYS A 120 4.07 29.91 -5.44
CA LYS A 120 3.71 30.83 -6.51
C LYS A 120 2.98 32.08 -6.00
N ARG A 121 2.07 31.92 -5.03
CA ARG A 121 1.36 33.06 -4.42
C ARG A 121 2.31 33.93 -3.60
N MET A 122 3.15 33.32 -2.77
CA MET A 122 4.12 34.04 -1.96
C MET A 122 5.14 34.80 -2.82
N GLU A 123 5.65 34.18 -3.89
CA GLU A 123 6.57 34.81 -4.85
C GLU A 123 5.91 35.99 -5.59
N THR A 124 4.63 35.89 -5.92
CA THR A 124 3.88 36.98 -6.56
C THR A 124 3.77 38.17 -5.61
N THR A 125 3.37 37.93 -4.35
CA THR A 125 3.30 38.98 -3.31
C THR A 125 4.67 39.59 -3.01
N LEU A 126 5.75 38.78 -2.99
CA LEU A 126 7.11 39.29 -2.80
C LEU A 126 7.52 40.24 -3.93
N ARG A 127 7.20 39.89 -5.18
CA ARG A 127 7.50 40.74 -6.34
C ARG A 127 6.75 42.07 -6.29
N GLU A 128 5.50 42.06 -5.85
CA GLU A 128 4.71 43.29 -5.67
C GLU A 128 5.30 44.20 -4.58
N ILE A 129 5.74 43.62 -3.46
CA ILE A 129 6.44 44.36 -2.38
C ILE A 129 7.76 44.95 -2.91
N GLN A 130 8.57 44.15 -3.62
CA GLN A 130 9.83 44.60 -4.19
C GLN A 130 9.63 45.75 -5.18
N GLY A 131 8.66 45.65 -6.10
CA GLY A 131 8.38 46.73 -7.05
C GLY A 131 7.92 48.02 -6.37
N LYS A 132 7.11 47.93 -5.31
CA LYS A 132 6.73 49.12 -4.51
C LYS A 132 7.93 49.70 -3.76
N LEU A 133 8.80 48.86 -3.20
CA LEU A 133 10.02 49.30 -2.53
C LEU A 133 10.96 50.04 -3.48
N GLU A 134 11.20 49.49 -4.69
CA GLU A 134 12.00 50.15 -5.73
C GLU A 134 11.43 51.52 -6.11
N SER A 135 10.09 51.65 -6.20
CA SER A 135 9.43 52.93 -6.45
C SER A 135 9.70 53.94 -5.32
N VAL A 136 9.61 53.52 -4.06
CA VAL A 136 9.89 54.40 -2.90
C VAL A 136 11.36 54.80 -2.85
N GLU A 137 12.28 53.87 -3.10
CA GLU A 137 13.71 54.15 -3.14
C GLU A 137 14.07 55.13 -4.26
N GLN A 138 13.41 55.03 -5.42
CA GLN A 138 13.56 55.96 -6.53
C GLN A 138 13.04 57.36 -6.16
N GLU A 139 11.83 57.46 -5.59
CA GLU A 139 11.28 58.75 -5.12
C GLU A 139 12.19 59.39 -4.07
N LEU A 140 12.68 58.62 -3.09
CA LEU A 140 13.62 59.10 -2.09
C LEU A 140 14.93 59.61 -2.72
N SER A 141 15.47 58.89 -3.71
CA SER A 141 16.70 59.28 -4.40
C SER A 141 16.55 60.58 -5.20
N GLU A 142 15.40 60.76 -5.86
CA GLU A 142 15.06 61.98 -6.59
C GLU A 142 14.97 63.18 -5.64
N LEU A 143 14.25 63.02 -4.52
CA LEU A 143 14.11 64.05 -3.49
C LEU A 143 15.46 64.41 -2.87
N GLN A 144 16.29 63.41 -2.52
CA GLN A 144 17.64 63.62 -1.98
C GLN A 144 18.55 64.36 -2.97
N THR A 145 18.50 63.97 -4.25
CA THR A 145 19.28 64.63 -5.32
C THR A 145 18.84 66.08 -5.48
N GLN A 146 17.54 66.35 -5.45
CA GLN A 146 17.01 67.70 -5.55
C GLN A 146 17.40 68.55 -4.34
N MET A 147 17.38 68.00 -3.14
CA MET A 147 17.89 68.66 -1.93
C MET A 147 19.40 68.96 -1.97
N GLY A 148 20.18 68.17 -2.71
CA GLY A 148 21.63 68.39 -2.87
C GLY A 148 22.01 69.51 -3.86
N LYS A 149 21.04 70.10 -4.57
CA LYS A 149 21.28 71.20 -5.53
C LYS A 149 21.54 72.52 -4.82
N ASP A 150 22.22 73.45 -5.51
CA ASP A 150 22.42 74.81 -5.00
C ASP A 150 21.08 75.56 -4.88
N ALA A 151 21.03 76.53 -3.95
CA ALA A 151 19.81 77.23 -3.60
C ALA A 151 19.15 77.97 -4.79
N LEU A 152 19.95 78.48 -5.74
CA LEU A 152 19.41 79.19 -6.91
C LEU A 152 18.76 78.20 -7.87
N THR A 153 19.42 77.09 -8.18
CA THR A 153 18.89 76.02 -9.04
C THR A 153 17.64 75.38 -8.44
N PHE A 154 17.65 75.08 -7.14
CA PHE A 154 16.50 74.54 -6.41
C PHE A 154 15.26 75.45 -6.53
N LEU A 155 15.41 76.75 -6.22
CA LEU A 155 14.31 77.72 -6.28
C LEU A 155 13.81 77.96 -7.71
N GLN A 156 14.71 77.96 -8.70
CA GLN A 156 14.34 78.11 -10.09
C GLN A 156 13.49 76.92 -10.59
N GLU A 157 13.91 75.69 -10.30
CA GLU A 157 13.16 74.47 -10.63
C GLU A 157 11.80 74.41 -9.92
N GLU A 158 11.76 74.75 -8.62
CA GLU A 158 10.52 74.82 -7.83
C GLU A 158 9.56 75.86 -8.43
N SER A 159 10.06 77.05 -8.78
CA SER A 159 9.24 78.10 -9.40
C SER A 159 8.71 77.71 -10.79
N ALA A 160 9.48 76.93 -11.56
CA ALA A 160 9.08 76.45 -12.87
C ALA A 160 8.06 75.31 -12.77
N ALA A 161 8.21 74.40 -11.81
CA ALA A 161 7.25 73.35 -11.50
C ALA A 161 5.92 73.92 -11.00
N ASN A 162 5.97 74.93 -10.13
CA ASN A 162 4.78 75.58 -9.58
C ASN A 162 3.96 76.32 -10.67
N ARG A 163 4.61 76.91 -11.69
CA ARG A 163 3.90 77.49 -12.85
C ARG A 163 3.11 76.47 -13.67
N ARG A 164 3.53 75.19 -13.68
CA ARG A 164 2.80 74.11 -14.39
C ARG A 164 1.53 73.69 -13.63
N TYR A 165 1.54 73.73 -12.30
CA TYR A 165 0.37 73.41 -11.46
C TYR A 165 -0.53 74.60 -11.15
N GLY A 166 0.01 75.83 -11.13
CA GLY A 166 -0.78 77.05 -11.04
C GLY A 166 -1.81 77.21 -12.18
N MET A 167 -1.61 76.54 -13.33
CA MET A 167 -2.58 76.52 -14.43
C MET A 167 -3.77 75.56 -14.23
N THR A 168 -3.72 74.60 -13.30
CA THR A 168 -4.85 73.67 -13.06
C THR A 168 -5.85 74.21 -12.03
N PHE A 169 -5.42 75.08 -11.10
CA PHE A 169 -6.30 75.74 -10.11
C PHE A 169 -6.96 77.03 -10.62
N THR A 170 -6.57 77.58 -11.77
CA THR A 170 -7.17 78.79 -12.36
C THR A 170 -8.56 78.56 -13.00
N LYS A 171 -9.17 77.39 -12.84
CA LYS A 171 -10.51 77.10 -13.38
C LYS A 171 -11.67 77.64 -12.53
N TYR A 172 -11.40 78.16 -11.33
CA TYR A 172 -12.36 78.96 -10.57
C TYR A 172 -11.92 80.42 -10.53
N PRO A 173 -12.83 81.39 -10.81
CA PRO A 173 -12.46 82.79 -10.86
C PRO A 173 -12.01 83.27 -9.48
N ARG A 174 -10.87 83.96 -9.47
CA ARG A 174 -10.32 84.75 -8.37
C ARG A 174 -11.42 85.68 -7.83
N ILE A 175 -11.91 85.42 -6.62
CA ILE A 175 -12.64 86.43 -5.86
C ILE A 175 -11.59 87.46 -5.44
N GLU A 176 -11.69 88.68 -5.98
CA GLU A 176 -10.82 89.78 -5.57
C GLU A 176 -11.13 90.18 -4.12
N PRO A 177 -10.13 90.21 -3.22
CA PRO A 177 -10.33 90.78 -1.90
C PRO A 177 -10.40 92.30 -2.05
N THR A 178 -11.60 92.84 -1.86
CA THR A 178 -11.80 94.27 -1.70
C THR A 178 -11.24 94.71 -0.35
N ASN A 179 -10.23 95.56 -0.42
CA ASN A 179 -9.66 96.43 0.64
C ASN A 179 -8.54 95.85 1.54
N HIS A 180 -7.42 96.60 1.52
CA HIS A 180 -6.10 96.47 2.17
C HIS A 180 -6.13 96.43 3.72
N PRO A 181 -5.04 96.03 4.46
CA PRO A 181 -3.64 96.41 4.21
C PRO A 181 -2.63 95.28 4.01
N GLN A 182 -1.68 95.58 3.11
CA GLN A 182 -0.28 95.15 3.04
C GLN A 182 0.24 94.33 4.23
N GLY A 183 0.74 93.12 3.94
CA GLY A 183 1.86 92.55 4.70
C GLY A 183 1.72 91.12 5.19
N ALA A 184 0.54 90.50 5.08
CA ALA A 184 0.36 89.13 5.56
C ALA A 184 -0.66 88.36 4.71
N VAL A 185 -0.41 88.25 3.40
CA VAL A 185 -0.90 87.04 2.72
C VAL A 185 -0.09 85.91 3.32
N SER A 186 -0.71 85.24 4.29
CA SER A 186 -0.17 84.14 5.06
C SER A 186 0.73 83.27 4.18
N LEU A 187 2.04 83.34 4.42
CA LEU A 187 3.05 82.48 3.77
C LEU A 187 2.72 80.99 3.96
N TYR A 188 1.86 80.66 4.92
CA TYR A 188 1.30 79.32 5.11
C TYR A 188 0.42 78.83 3.96
N ASN A 189 -0.15 79.70 3.12
CA ASN A 189 -0.89 79.27 1.93
C ASN A 189 -0.01 79.15 0.67
N VAL A 190 1.26 79.56 0.74
CA VAL A 190 2.17 79.62 -0.43
C VAL A 190 3.12 78.42 -0.50
N MET A 191 3.36 77.73 0.61
CA MET A 191 4.21 76.53 0.64
C MET A 191 3.40 75.23 0.44
N GLY A 192 2.65 75.14 -0.66
CA GLY A 192 2.39 73.83 -1.25
C GLY A 192 3.67 73.41 -1.96
N SER A 193 4.55 72.67 -1.29
CA SER A 193 5.80 72.20 -1.89
C SER A 193 5.48 71.43 -3.17
N CYS A 194 6.10 71.81 -4.29
CA CYS A 194 5.88 71.18 -5.60
C CYS A 194 6.46 69.75 -5.67
N PHE A 195 7.22 69.38 -4.64
CA PHE A 195 7.64 68.03 -4.30
C PHE A 195 6.42 67.17 -3.94
N ARG A 196 5.84 66.55 -4.97
CA ARG A 196 4.83 65.52 -4.80
C ARG A 196 5.50 64.27 -4.28
N VAL A 197 5.48 64.08 -2.97
CA VAL A 197 5.54 62.72 -2.40
C VAL A 197 4.15 62.14 -2.64
N SER A 198 4.05 60.93 -3.18
CA SER A 198 2.76 60.24 -3.21
C SER A 198 2.28 60.03 -1.78
N ASP A 199 1.16 60.66 -1.41
CA ASP A 199 0.52 60.50 -0.09
C ASP A 199 -0.38 59.25 -0.05
N GLU A 200 -0.36 58.43 -1.12
CA GLU A 200 -1.05 57.16 -1.18
C GLU A 200 -0.28 56.12 -0.36
N GLY A 201 -0.81 55.79 0.82
CA GLY A 201 -0.30 54.68 1.61
C GLY A 201 -0.31 53.38 0.81
N PHE A 202 0.79 52.62 0.86
CA PHE A 202 0.85 51.34 0.20
C PHE A 202 -0.04 50.32 0.93
N ASP A 203 -1.17 49.96 0.34
CA ASP A 203 -1.88 48.73 0.73
C ASP A 203 -1.02 47.53 0.28
N LEU A 204 -0.20 47.05 1.20
CA LEU A 204 0.64 45.86 1.06
C LEU A 204 0.13 44.80 2.02
N SER A 205 -0.22 43.64 1.50
CA SER A 205 -0.57 42.47 2.28
C SER A 205 0.50 41.41 2.10
N VAL A 206 0.94 40.80 3.19
CA VAL A 206 1.76 39.58 3.13
C VAL A 206 0.85 38.39 2.82
N CYS A 207 1.34 37.43 2.04
CA CYS A 207 0.64 36.17 1.81
C CYS A 207 0.93 35.19 2.95
N GLU A 208 -0.06 34.92 3.81
CA GLU A 208 0.03 33.97 4.93
C GLU A 208 -0.43 32.55 4.54
N ALA A 209 -0.23 32.14 3.29
CA ALA A 209 -0.70 30.84 2.84
C ALA A 209 0.12 29.71 3.49
N GLU A 210 -0.55 28.86 4.27
CA GLU A 210 0.08 27.72 4.94
C GLU A 210 -0.31 26.37 4.32
N LEU A 211 0.59 25.40 4.45
CA LEU A 211 0.29 24.01 4.11
C LEU A 211 -0.61 23.40 5.20
N PRO A 212 -1.77 22.81 4.87
CA PRO A 212 -2.64 22.20 5.87
C PRO A 212 -2.10 20.84 6.32
N VAL A 213 -1.00 20.83 7.09
CA VAL A 213 -0.24 19.64 7.50
C VAL A 213 -1.12 18.58 8.16
N ALA A 214 -2.11 19.00 8.95
CA ALA A 214 -3.05 18.11 9.63
C ALA A 214 -3.80 17.18 8.67
N LYS A 215 -4.09 17.63 7.44
CA LYS A 215 -4.75 16.83 6.39
C LYS A 215 -3.89 15.64 5.94
N TYR A 216 -2.58 15.80 5.95
CA TYR A 216 -1.63 14.83 5.41
C TYR A 216 -1.02 13.91 6.48
N GLN A 217 -1.21 14.22 7.77
CA GLN A 217 -0.74 13.39 8.89
C GLN A 217 -1.66 12.21 9.25
N TRP A 218 -2.85 12.11 8.64
CA TRP A 218 -3.80 11.04 8.92
C TRP A 218 -3.22 9.61 8.80
N PRO A 219 -2.33 9.28 7.83
CA PRO A 219 -1.68 7.97 7.76
C PRO A 219 -0.81 7.63 8.97
N LEU A 220 -0.19 8.65 9.61
CA LEU A 220 0.69 8.47 10.77
C LEU A 220 -0.08 8.41 12.09
N LYS A 221 -1.25 9.06 12.15
CA LYS A 221 -2.09 9.12 13.37
C LYS A 221 -3.05 7.94 13.49
N ASN A 222 -3.43 7.32 12.39
CA ASN A 222 -4.40 6.23 12.39
C ASN A 222 -3.71 4.88 12.72
N THR A 223 -4.01 4.32 13.89
CA THR A 223 -3.45 3.04 14.38
C THR A 223 -3.82 1.86 13.48
N VAL A 224 -5.08 1.81 13.01
CA VAL A 224 -5.57 0.77 12.10
C VAL A 224 -4.77 0.78 10.79
N TRP A 225 -4.42 1.96 10.29
CA TRP A 225 -3.60 2.10 9.09
C TRP A 225 -2.17 1.58 9.28
N ARG A 226 -1.57 1.83 10.46
CA ARG A 226 -0.25 1.27 10.81
C ARG A 226 -0.30 -0.25 10.93
N GLU A 227 -1.31 -0.80 11.60
CA GLU A 227 -1.51 -2.25 11.72
C GLU A 227 -1.67 -2.93 10.36
N ILE A 228 -2.40 -2.31 9.43
CA ILE A 228 -2.53 -2.80 8.05
C ILE A 228 -1.17 -2.81 7.36
N ILE A 229 -0.41 -1.71 7.41
CA ILE A 229 0.93 -1.66 6.80
C ILE A 229 1.87 -2.70 7.41
N ASP A 230 1.88 -2.83 8.73
CA ASP A 230 2.75 -3.78 9.44
C ASP A 230 2.41 -5.23 9.12
N SER A 231 1.12 -5.54 8.97
CA SER A 231 0.63 -6.88 8.63
C SER A 231 0.88 -7.25 7.18
N VAL A 232 1.01 -6.25 6.30
CA VAL A 232 1.13 -6.41 4.84
C VAL A 232 2.58 -6.34 4.37
N SER A 233 3.38 -5.50 5.03
CA SER A 233 4.79 -5.23 4.68
C SER A 233 5.66 -5.30 5.94
N PRO A 234 5.90 -6.50 6.51
CA PRO A 234 6.65 -6.66 7.76
C PRO A 234 8.13 -6.23 7.69
N GLY A 235 8.63 -5.79 6.53
CA GLY A 235 10.06 -5.64 6.23
C GLY A 235 10.61 -4.23 6.01
N THR A 236 9.89 -3.14 6.33
CA THR A 236 10.41 -1.77 6.04
C THR A 236 10.28 -0.79 7.19
N ARG A 237 10.27 -1.25 8.44
CA ARG A 237 10.60 -0.35 9.56
C ARG A 237 12.10 -0.12 9.55
N LEU A 238 12.57 0.84 8.75
CA LEU A 238 13.79 1.55 9.15
C LEU A 238 13.47 2.21 10.50
N PRO A 239 14.30 1.99 11.53
CA PRO A 239 14.08 2.66 12.80
C PRO A 239 14.21 4.16 12.53
N PHE A 240 13.12 4.90 12.77
CA PHE A 240 13.23 6.33 13.01
C PHE A 240 14.14 6.47 14.24
N SER A 241 15.41 6.79 13.99
CA SER A 241 16.35 7.18 15.04
C SER A 241 15.87 8.47 15.70
N PRO A 242 16.11 8.63 17.02
CA PRO A 242 15.59 9.73 17.83
C PRO A 242 16.07 11.12 17.40
#